data_AF-A0A949HX78-F1
#
_entry.id   AF-A0A949HX78-F1
#
_cell.length_a   1.000
_cell.length_b   1.000
_cell.length_c   1.000
_cell.angle_alpha   90.00
_cell.angle_beta   90.00
_cell.angle_gamma   90.00
#
_symmetry.space_group_name_H-M   'P 1'
#
loop_
_entity.id
_entity.type
_entity.pdbx_description
1 polymer ?
#
loop_
_entity_poly.entity_id
_entity_poly.type
_entity_poly.pdbx_seq_one_letter_code
_entity_poly.pdbx_strand_id
1 'polypeptide(L)'
;MRLKNYKDDLTRRLRDPEYAAEYLAQVLAGNDSAAFLIALKDVVEASGGMSGLAGRVGLKRPSLYKILSKRGNPTLATLREILKPLGLRVSVALDKAA
;
A
#
# COMPACT_ATOMS: atom_id res chain seq x y z
N MET A 1 -5.26 2.05 -26.13
CA MET A 1 -6.31 2.69 -25.30
C MET A 1 -6.91 1.77 -24.22
N ARG A 2 -6.24 0.68 -23.78
CA ARG A 2 -6.82 -0.32 -22.85
C ARG A 2 -6.28 -0.25 -21.42
N LEU A 3 -5.08 0.31 -21.22
CA LEU A 3 -4.37 0.33 -19.92
C LEU A 3 -4.77 1.51 -19.00
N LYS A 4 -5.15 2.67 -19.57
CA LYS A 4 -5.63 3.81 -18.76
C LYS A 4 -6.89 3.44 -17.97
N ASN A 5 -7.86 2.83 -18.66
CA ASN A 5 -9.12 2.40 -18.05
C ASN A 5 -8.91 1.39 -16.92
N TYR A 6 -7.95 0.47 -17.06
CA TYR A 6 -7.64 -0.50 -16.01
C TYR A 6 -7.06 0.14 -14.75
N LYS A 7 -6.10 1.06 -14.91
CA LYS A 7 -5.51 1.78 -13.77
C LYS A 7 -6.54 2.66 -13.08
N ASP A 8 -7.35 3.39 -13.84
CA ASP A 8 -8.37 4.28 -13.28
C ASP A 8 -9.46 3.48 -12.53
N ASP A 9 -9.85 2.31 -13.05
CA ASP A 9 -10.78 1.40 -12.37
C ASP A 9 -10.18 0.85 -11.07
N LEU A 10 -8.94 0.35 -11.13
CA LEU A 10 -8.22 -0.11 -9.94
C LEU A 10 -8.13 0.98 -8.88
N THR A 11 -7.73 2.20 -9.25
CA THR A 11 -7.64 3.34 -8.34
C THR A 11 -9.01 3.67 -7.71
N ARG A 12 -10.12 3.53 -8.43
CA ARG A 12 -11.46 3.71 -7.85
C ARG A 12 -11.77 2.64 -6.80
N ARG A 13 -11.50 1.37 -7.11
CA ARG A 13 -11.76 0.26 -6.18
C ARG A 13 -10.89 0.34 -4.92
N LEU A 14 -9.62 0.74 -5.06
CA LEU A 14 -8.68 0.90 -3.94
C LEU A 14 -9.02 2.06 -2.98
N ARG A 15 -10.04 2.88 -3.28
CA ARG A 15 -10.57 3.86 -2.32
C ARG A 15 -11.41 3.21 -1.23
N ASP A 16 -11.92 2.01 -1.47
CA ASP A 16 -12.59 1.20 -0.48
C ASP A 16 -11.51 0.51 0.40
N PRO A 17 -11.48 0.79 1.72
CA PRO A 17 -10.52 0.18 2.63
C PRO A 17 -10.60 -1.35 2.68
N GLU A 18 -11.78 -1.94 2.50
CA GLU A 18 -11.96 -3.41 2.50
C GLU A 18 -11.26 -4.01 1.28
N TYR A 19 -11.55 -3.47 0.09
CA TYR A 19 -10.89 -3.89 -1.15
C TYR A 19 -9.38 -3.66 -1.11
N ALA A 20 -8.92 -2.54 -0.56
CA ALA A 20 -7.49 -2.26 -0.41
C ALA A 20 -6.80 -3.28 0.53
N ALA A 21 -7.47 -3.68 1.62
CA ALA A 21 -6.95 -4.69 2.54
C ALA A 21 -6.82 -6.06 1.87
N GLU A 22 -7.86 -6.49 1.14
CA GLU A 22 -7.84 -7.76 0.39
C GLU A 22 -6.75 -7.76 -0.69
N TYR A 23 -6.66 -6.67 -1.45
CA TYR A 23 -5.64 -6.49 -2.49
C TYR A 23 -4.23 -6.62 -1.90
N LEU A 24 -3.94 -5.93 -0.79
CA LEU A 24 -2.64 -6.01 -0.13
C LEU A 24 -2.37 -7.40 0.46
N ALA A 25 -3.38 -8.06 1.03
CA ALA A 25 -3.24 -9.40 1.59
C ALA A 25 -2.90 -10.44 0.51
N GLN A 26 -3.56 -10.37 -0.66
CA GLN A 26 -3.27 -11.25 -1.79
C GLN A 26 -1.83 -11.08 -2.29
N VAL A 27 -1.36 -9.83 -2.40
CA VAL A 27 0.01 -9.55 -2.83
C VAL A 27 1.02 -10.02 -1.78
N LEU A 28 0.74 -9.82 -0.49
CA LEU A 28 1.60 -10.25 0.60
C LEU A 28 1.74 -11.78 0.68
N ALA A 29 0.68 -12.52 0.36
CA ALA A 29 0.70 -13.99 0.30
C ALA A 29 1.65 -14.54 -0.78
N GLY A 30 1.97 -13.77 -1.81
CA GLY A 30 2.96 -14.14 -2.84
C GLY A 30 4.41 -14.12 -2.36
N ASN A 31 4.68 -13.72 -1.11
CA ASN A 31 6.02 -13.62 -0.50
C ASN A 31 7.01 -12.74 -1.28
N ASP A 32 6.50 -11.76 -2.05
CA ASP A 32 7.29 -10.77 -2.78
C ASP A 32 7.11 -9.38 -2.13
N SER A 33 8.08 -9.01 -1.29
CA SER A 33 8.11 -7.71 -0.62
C SER A 33 8.11 -6.54 -1.60
N ALA A 34 8.74 -6.66 -2.77
CA ALA A 34 8.77 -5.59 -3.75
C ALA A 34 7.39 -5.40 -4.39
N ALA A 35 6.69 -6.49 -4.71
CA ALA A 35 5.31 -6.43 -5.19
C ALA A 35 4.39 -5.79 -4.15
N PHE A 36 4.52 -6.16 -2.87
CA PHE A 36 3.74 -5.58 -1.78
C PHE A 36 3.94 -4.06 -1.67
N LEU A 37 5.18 -3.57 -1.75
CA LEU A 37 5.46 -2.13 -1.67
C LEU A 37 4.87 -1.35 -2.86
N ILE A 38 4.85 -1.95 -4.05
CA ILE A 38 4.20 -1.35 -5.23
C ILE A 38 2.68 -1.34 -5.07
N ALA A 39 2.09 -2.42 -4.57
CA ALA A 39 0.66 -2.47 -4.28
C ALA A 39 0.26 -1.44 -3.20
N LEU A 40 1.06 -1.29 -2.14
CA LEU A 40 0.86 -0.29 -1.11
C LEU A 40 0.96 1.13 -1.68
N LYS A 41 1.88 1.36 -2.62
CA LYS A 41 1.93 2.62 -3.35
C LYS A 41 0.64 2.90 -4.12
N ASP A 42 0.06 1.91 -4.80
CA ASP A 42 -1.21 2.08 -5.52
C ASP A 42 -2.36 2.48 -4.57
N VAL A 43 -2.43 1.86 -3.38
CA VAL A 43 -3.40 2.22 -2.33
C VAL A 43 -3.20 3.66 -1.84
N VAL A 44 -1.95 4.08 -1.65
CA VAL A 44 -1.63 5.47 -1.25
C VAL A 44 -2.06 6.46 -2.32
N GLU A 45 -1.82 6.16 -3.60
CA GLU A 45 -2.29 7.00 -4.70
C GLU A 45 -3.82 7.10 -4.75
N ALA A 46 -4.53 5.99 -4.53
CA ALA A 46 -5.99 5.97 -4.46
C ALA A 46 -6.56 6.77 -3.28
N SER A 47 -5.86 6.79 -2.15
CA SER A 47 -6.30 7.37 -0.87
C SER A 47 -5.99 8.87 -0.69
N GLY A 48 -5.70 9.59 -1.78
CA GLY A 48 -5.38 11.02 -1.77
C GLY A 48 -3.91 11.35 -2.07
N GLY A 49 -3.14 10.37 -2.54
CA GLY A 49 -1.81 10.57 -3.08
C GLY A 49 -0.70 10.68 -2.02
N MET A 50 0.54 10.57 -2.49
CA MET A 50 1.76 10.73 -1.67
C MET A 50 1.78 12.05 -0.90
N SER A 51 1.24 13.10 -1.51
CA SER A 51 1.12 14.43 -0.93
C SER A 51 0.22 14.45 0.30
N GLY A 52 -0.95 13.81 0.20
CA GLY A 52 -1.90 13.71 1.31
C GLY A 52 -1.35 12.84 2.43
N LEU A 53 -0.72 11.72 2.08
CA LEU A 53 -0.09 10.85 3.06
C LEU A 53 1.03 11.57 3.82
N ALA A 54 1.97 12.21 3.10
CA ALA A 54 3.08 12.95 3.71
C ALA A 54 2.66 14.05 4.68
N GLY A 55 1.46 14.62 4.55
CA GLY A 55 0.92 15.57 5.51
C GLY A 55 0.30 14.92 6.74
N ARG A 56 -0.16 13.66 6.63
CA ARG A 56 -0.75 12.86 7.72
C ARG A 56 0.29 12.07 8.50
N VAL A 57 1.46 11.80 7.90
CA VAL A 57 2.58 11.11 8.54
C VAL A 57 3.78 12.04 8.68
N GLY A 58 4.67 11.78 9.63
CA GLY A 58 5.88 12.60 9.82
C GLY A 58 6.97 12.43 8.74
N LEU A 59 6.62 11.95 7.54
CA LEU A 59 7.57 11.57 6.49
C LEU A 59 7.51 12.53 5.31
N LYS A 60 8.69 12.92 4.80
CA LYS A 60 8.80 13.73 3.57
C LYS A 60 8.45 12.90 2.33
N ARG A 61 7.87 13.54 1.30
CA ARG A 61 7.51 12.88 0.03
C ARG A 61 8.66 12.07 -0.60
N PRO A 62 9.91 12.58 -0.71
CA PRO A 62 11.00 11.79 -1.28
C PRO A 62 11.31 10.52 -0.47
N SER A 63 11.20 10.60 0.86
CA SER A 63 11.36 9.45 1.75
C SER A 63 10.26 8.42 1.50
N LEU A 64 9.00 8.83 1.38
CA LEU A 64 7.88 7.93 1.06
C LEU A 64 8.08 7.24 -0.28
N TYR A 65 8.49 7.95 -1.33
CA TYR A 65 8.79 7.33 -2.63
C TYR A 65 9.92 6.30 -2.56
N LYS A 66 10.96 6.57 -1.76
CA LYS A 66 12.07 5.62 -1.55
C LYS A 66 11.59 4.39 -0.76
N ILE A 67 10.83 4.61 0.31
CA ILE A 67 10.28 3.56 1.17
C ILE A 67 9.34 2.63 0.39
N LEU A 68 8.48 3.19 -0.47
CA LEU A 68 7.49 2.46 -1.27
C LEU A 68 8.01 2.09 -2.67
N SER A 69 9.33 2.04 -2.85
CA SER A 69 9.95 1.57 -4.09
C SER A 69 10.16 0.06 -4.07
N LYS A 70 10.47 -0.54 -5.23
CA LYS A 70 10.82 -1.97 -5.34
C LYS A 70 12.01 -2.39 -4.46
N ARG A 71 12.88 -1.45 -4.10
CA ARG A 71 14.06 -1.68 -3.22
C ARG A 71 13.85 -1.10 -1.82
N GLY A 72 12.63 -0.69 -1.50
CA GLY A 72 12.28 -0.18 -0.19
C GLY A 72 12.39 -1.30 0.85
N ASN A 73 12.74 -0.91 2.06
CA ASN A 73 12.78 -1.81 3.22
C ASN A 73 12.24 -1.06 4.46
N PRO A 74 10.94 -0.74 4.50
CA PRO A 74 10.36 -0.10 5.67
C PRO A 74 10.50 -0.99 6.90
N THR A 75 10.80 -0.38 8.03
CA THR A 75 10.63 -1.06 9.31
C THR A 75 9.13 -1.29 9.59
N LEU A 76 8.81 -2.22 10.49
CA LEU A 76 7.42 -2.43 10.92
C LEU A 76 6.80 -1.15 11.49
N ALA A 77 7.57 -0.32 12.19
CA ALA A 77 7.10 0.97 12.71
C ALA A 77 6.69 1.91 11.57
N THR A 78 7.56 2.08 10.57
CA THR A 78 7.28 2.88 9.37
C THR A 78 6.06 2.35 8.60
N LEU A 79 5.93 1.03 8.47
CA LEU A 79 4.77 0.43 7.80
C LEU A 79 3.48 0.74 8.56
N ARG A 80 3.47 0.64 9.89
CA ARG A 80 2.30 1.00 10.71
C ARG A 80 1.93 2.48 10.60
N GLU A 81 2.92 3.37 10.56
CA GLU A 81 2.69 4.80 10.35
C GLU A 81 2.03 5.09 9.00
N ILE A 82 2.40 4.35 7.94
CA ILE A 82 1.82 4.48 6.60
C ILE A 82 0.40 3.88 6.55
N LEU A 83 0.19 2.70 7.15
CA LEU A 83 -1.10 1.99 7.08
C LEU A 83 -2.20 2.65 7.91
N LYS A 84 -1.87 3.21 9.08
CA LYS A 84 -2.85 3.82 10.00
C LYS A 84 -3.73 4.90 9.34
N PRO A 85 -3.21 5.92 8.63
CA PRO A 85 -4.03 6.94 7.97
C PRO A 85 -4.80 6.41 6.74
N LEU A 86 -4.54 5.18 6.30
CA LEU A 86 -5.30 4.47 5.27
C LEU A 86 -6.43 3.62 5.88
N GLY A 87 -6.59 3.61 7.22
CA GLY A 87 -7.54 2.75 7.91
C GLY A 87 -7.08 1.29 8.03
N LEU A 88 -5.81 1.01 7.75
CA LEU A 88 -5.25 -0.35 7.69
C LEU A 88 -4.33 -0.63 8.88
N ARG A 89 -4.13 -1.92 9.18
CA ARG A 89 -3.21 -2.39 10.22
C ARG A 89 -2.56 -3.71 9.82
N VAL A 90 -1.38 -3.98 10.39
CA VAL A 90 -0.76 -5.30 10.33
C VAL A 90 -1.44 -6.22 11.35
N SER A 91 -1.70 -7.46 10.95
CA SER A 91 -2.26 -8.52 11.81
C SER A 91 -1.58 -9.86 11.51
N VAL A 92 -1.66 -10.78 12.47
CA VAL A 92 -1.23 -12.17 12.31
C VAL A 92 -2.47 -13.02 12.07
N ALA A 93 -2.37 -14.00 11.16
CA ALA A 93 -3.41 -14.99 10.88
C ALA A 93 -2.77 -16.38 10.82
N LEU A 94 -3.59 -17.43 10.95
CA LEU A 94 -3.13 -18.79 10.73
C LEU A 94 -2.74 -18.96 9.26
N ASP A 95 -1.51 -19.42 9.03
CA ASP A 95 -1.10 -19.85 7.69
C ASP A 95 -1.70 -21.23 7.42
N LYS A 96 -2.78 -21.26 6.64
CA LYS A 96 -3.47 -22.52 6.31
C LYS A 96 -2.68 -23.38 5.30
N ALA A 97 -1.60 -22.85 4.74
CA ALA A 97 -0.74 -23.55 3.79
C ALA A 97 0.59 -24.03 4.40
N ALA A 98 0.87 -23.68 5.66
CA ALA A 98 2.06 -24.09 6.42
C ALA A 98 1.84 -25.40 7.21
#